data_AF-A0A6A9T025-F1
#
_entry.id   AF-A0A6A9T025-F1
#
_cell.length_a   1.000
_cell.length_b   1.000
_cell.length_c   1.000
_cell.angle_alpha   90.00
_cell.angle_beta   90.00
_cell.angle_gamma   90.00
#
_symmetry.space_group_name_H-M   'P 1'
#
loop_
_entity.id
_entity.type
_entity.pdbx_description
1 polymer ?
#
loop_
_entity_poly.entity_id
_entity_poly.type
_entity_poly.pdbx_seq_one_letter_code
_entity_poly.pdbx_strand_id
1 'polypeptide(L)'
;MARLQAAGVVDGCRARLDYDKLGYDVTALVHLSLTEDSVLDRLRADPQFMTVYEVTGPVDAIAFGTFRDRDALNETVTDLVTDPAVESVDTSVAMAVHREFEPFELDA
;
A
#
# COMPACT_ATOMS: atom_id res chain seq x y z
N MET A 1 -17.01 -15.81 -16.65
CA MET A 1 -16.85 -15.20 -15.31
C MET A 1 -17.26 -16.14 -14.18
N ALA A 2 -18.51 -16.60 -14.12
CA ALA A 2 -18.99 -17.50 -13.04
C ALA A 2 -18.13 -18.76 -12.82
N ARG A 3 -17.64 -19.40 -13.90
CA ARG A 3 -16.73 -20.55 -13.81
C ARG A 3 -15.37 -20.20 -13.19
N LEU A 4 -14.84 -19.00 -13.46
CA LEU A 4 -13.55 -18.56 -12.92
C LEU A 4 -13.68 -18.15 -11.45
N GLN A 5 -14.79 -17.51 -11.07
CA GLN A 5 -15.10 -17.21 -9.67
C GLN A 5 -15.31 -18.50 -8.87
N ALA A 6 -16.08 -19.46 -9.41
CA ALA A 6 -16.28 -20.76 -8.78
C ALA A 6 -14.97 -21.58 -8.65
N ALA A 7 -14.02 -21.37 -9.56
CA ALA A 7 -12.70 -22.00 -9.51
C ALA A 7 -11.68 -21.23 -8.64
N GLY A 8 -12.07 -20.11 -8.00
CA GLY A 8 -11.17 -19.29 -7.18
C GLY A 8 -10.10 -18.52 -7.98
N VAL A 9 -10.28 -18.40 -9.30
CA VAL A 9 -9.35 -17.64 -10.17
C VAL A 9 -9.67 -16.14 -10.13
N VAL A 10 -10.94 -15.79 -9.86
CA VAL A 10 -11.39 -14.40 -9.71
C VAL A 10 -12.01 -14.25 -8.34
N ASP A 11 -11.30 -13.59 -7.43
CA ASP A 11 -11.76 -13.33 -6.07
C ASP A 11 -12.75 -12.17 -5.97
N GLY A 12 -12.82 -11.32 -6.99
CA GLY A 12 -13.76 -10.20 -7.03
C GLY A 12 -13.55 -9.27 -8.21
N CYS A 13 -14.40 -8.24 -8.29
CA CYS A 13 -14.26 -7.15 -9.25
C CYS A 13 -14.36 -5.83 -8.50
N ARG A 14 -13.45 -4.91 -8.78
CA ARG A 14 -13.47 -3.55 -8.23
C ARG A 14 -13.37 -2.54 -9.37
N ALA A 15 -13.99 -1.37 -9.17
CA ALA A 15 -13.81 -0.27 -10.08
C ALA A 15 -12.38 0.26 -9.97
N ARG A 16 -11.76 0.58 -11.11
CA ARG A 16 -10.50 1.32 -11.14
C ARG A 16 -10.82 2.78 -10.87
N LEU A 17 -10.25 3.31 -9.79
CA LEU A 17 -10.40 4.71 -9.40
C LEU A 17 -9.25 5.54 -9.95
N ASP A 18 -9.55 6.79 -10.26
CA ASP A 18 -8.58 7.81 -10.63
C ASP A 18 -8.38 8.69 -9.39
N TYR A 19 -7.37 8.35 -8.59
CA TYR A 19 -7.13 8.98 -7.28
C TYR A 19 -6.73 10.45 -7.42
N ASP A 20 -6.01 10.83 -8.48
CA ASP A 20 -5.72 12.23 -8.82
C ASP A 20 -7.03 13.04 -8.97
N LYS A 21 -8.04 12.50 -9.68
CA LYS A 21 -9.35 13.15 -9.81
C LYS A 21 -10.15 13.21 -8.51
N LEU A 22 -9.79 12.39 -7.52
CA LEU A 22 -10.40 12.38 -6.19
C LEU A 22 -9.64 13.28 -5.19
N GLY A 23 -8.58 13.97 -5.63
CA GLY A 23 -7.77 14.86 -4.82
C GLY A 23 -6.74 14.14 -3.95
N TYR A 24 -6.27 12.97 -4.41
CA TYR A 24 -5.17 12.22 -3.80
C TYR A 24 -3.93 12.39 -4.68
N ASP A 25 -3.15 13.42 -4.40
CA ASP A 25 -2.06 13.86 -5.28
C ASP A 25 -0.70 13.30 -4.86
N VAL A 26 -0.65 12.50 -3.79
CA VAL A 26 0.60 11.98 -3.22
C VAL A 26 0.52 10.46 -3.10
N THR A 27 1.31 9.75 -3.90
CA THR A 27 1.57 8.31 -3.73
C THR A 27 2.92 8.12 -3.04
N ALA A 28 2.94 7.30 -1.99
CA ALA A 28 4.16 7.01 -1.25
C ALA A 28 4.33 5.50 -1.02
N LEU A 29 5.60 5.08 -1.05
CA LEU A 29 6.06 3.78 -0.61
C LEU A 29 6.68 3.97 0.77
N VAL A 30 6.23 3.18 1.73
CA VAL A 30 6.69 3.19 3.11
C VAL A 30 7.38 1.87 3.38
N HIS A 31 8.66 1.93 3.72
CA HIS A 31 9.45 0.78 4.16
C HIS A 31 9.54 0.82 5.68
N LEU A 32 9.27 -0.32 6.31
CA LEU A 32 9.12 -0.43 7.76
C LEU A 32 10.03 -1.53 8.29
N SER A 33 10.89 -1.17 9.22
CA SER A 33 11.56 -2.13 10.10
C SER A 33 10.81 -2.17 11.42
N LEU A 34 10.43 -3.36 11.86
CA LEU A 34 9.54 -3.61 12.98
C LEU A 34 10.22 -4.45 14.04
N THR A 35 9.93 -4.18 15.31
CA THR A 35 10.30 -5.06 16.42
C THR A 35 9.22 -6.10 16.70
N GLU A 36 7.97 -5.80 16.34
CA GLU A 36 6.80 -6.66 16.50
C GLU A 36 5.80 -6.49 15.34
N ASP A 37 5.11 -7.57 14.97
CA ASP A 37 4.19 -7.60 13.81
C ASP A 37 2.85 -6.88 14.05
N SER A 38 2.62 -6.32 15.23
CA SER A 38 1.34 -5.68 15.61
C SER A 38 0.95 -4.51 14.68
N VAL A 39 1.95 -3.84 14.09
CA VAL A 39 1.77 -2.74 13.14
C VAL A 39 1.24 -3.23 11.79
N LEU A 40 1.50 -4.49 11.41
CA LEU A 40 1.05 -5.03 10.13
C LEU A 40 -0.48 -5.09 10.05
N ASP A 41 -1.14 -5.49 11.12
CA ASP A 41 -2.60 -5.55 11.17
C ASP A 41 -3.24 -4.15 11.11
N ARG A 42 -2.59 -3.16 11.71
CA ARG A 42 -2.98 -1.75 11.59
C ARG A 42 -2.86 -1.26 10.15
N LEU A 43 -1.73 -1.53 9.48
CA LEU A 43 -1.52 -1.16 8.07
C LEU A 43 -2.54 -1.84 7.15
N ARG A 44 -2.86 -3.12 7.41
CA ARG A 44 -3.88 -3.86 6.63
C ARG A 44 -5.29 -3.30 6.82
N ALA A 45 -5.60 -2.74 7.99
CA ALA A 45 -6.90 -2.17 8.29
C ALA A 45 -7.08 -0.72 7.79
N ASP A 46 -5.97 -0.03 7.51
CA ASP A 46 -5.97 1.35 7.06
C ASP A 46 -6.26 1.44 5.55
N PRO A 47 -7.38 2.07 5.13
CA PRO A 47 -7.76 2.16 3.73
C PRO A 47 -6.83 3.02 2.87
N GLN A 48 -5.95 3.82 3.46
CA GLN A 48 -4.97 4.61 2.72
C GLN A 48 -3.86 3.75 2.14
N PHE A 49 -3.55 2.60 2.77
CA PHE A 49 -2.58 1.63 2.28
C PHE A 49 -3.28 0.60 1.38
N MET A 50 -3.09 0.76 0.07
CA MET A 50 -3.72 -0.10 -0.94
C MET A 50 -3.02 -1.45 -1.10
N THR A 51 -1.73 -1.48 -0.78
CA THR A 51 -0.89 -2.68 -0.88
C THR A 51 0.04 -2.72 0.32
N VAL A 52 0.09 -3.85 1.01
CA VAL A 52 1.02 -4.09 2.13
C VAL A 52 1.65 -5.46 1.92
N TYR A 53 2.97 -5.50 1.91
CA TYR A 53 3.75 -6.72 1.82
C TYR A 53 4.60 -6.88 3.08
N GLU A 54 4.55 -8.07 3.65
CA GLU A 54 5.58 -8.56 4.56
C GLU A 54 6.67 -9.19 3.68
N VAL A 55 7.93 -8.80 3.87
CA VAL A 55 9.01 -9.15 2.95
C VAL A 55 10.20 -9.74 3.68
N THR A 56 10.84 -10.72 3.06
CA THR A 56 12.14 -11.23 3.53
C THR A 56 13.22 -10.32 2.97
N GLY A 57 13.59 -9.28 3.71
CA GLY A 57 14.49 -8.24 3.24
C GLY A 57 15.20 -7.49 4.37
N PRO A 58 15.86 -6.35 4.06
CA PRO A 58 16.45 -5.48 5.07
C PRO A 58 15.40 -4.75 5.93
N VAL A 59 14.15 -4.79 5.50
CA VAL A 59 12.96 -4.25 6.18
C VAL A 59 11.95 -5.38 6.30
N ASP A 60 11.03 -5.26 7.25
CA ASP A 60 10.05 -6.29 7.56
C ASP A 60 8.77 -6.10 6.72
N ALA A 61 8.42 -4.86 6.39
CA ALA A 61 7.27 -4.56 5.54
C ALA A 61 7.47 -3.42 4.56
N ILE A 62 6.73 -3.50 3.45
CA ILE A 62 6.63 -2.46 2.42
C ILE A 62 5.15 -2.20 2.18
N ALA A 63 4.72 -0.96 2.39
CA ALA A 63 3.36 -0.51 2.16
C ALA A 63 3.30 0.58 1.08
N PHE A 64 2.26 0.54 0.25
CA PHE A 64 1.98 1.53 -0.78
C PHE A 64 0.68 2.23 -0.42
N GLY A 65 0.71 3.56 -0.34
CA GLY A 65 -0.47 4.35 0.00
C GLY A 65 -0.63 5.59 -0.86
N THR A 66 -1.87 6.06 -0.95
CA THR A 66 -2.25 7.33 -1.57
C THR A 66 -2.82 8.28 -0.52
N PHE A 67 -2.38 9.53 -0.58
CA PHE A 67 -2.66 10.58 0.39
C PHE A 67 -3.14 11.83 -0.33
N ARG A 68 -3.96 12.63 0.35
CA ARG A 68 -4.49 13.88 -0.20
C ARG A 68 -3.39 14.89 -0.51
N ASP A 69 -2.46 15.02 0.43
CA ASP A 69 -1.35 15.95 0.36
C ASP A 69 -0.16 15.44 1.18
N ARG A 70 0.91 16.24 1.21
CA ARG A 70 2.12 15.92 1.97
C ARG A 70 1.91 15.99 3.48
N ASP A 71 0.94 16.75 3.96
CA ASP A 71 0.68 16.89 5.38
C ASP A 71 0.04 15.61 5.91
N ALA A 72 -0.95 15.07 5.20
CA ALA A 72 -1.54 13.76 5.49
C ALA A 72 -0.48 12.64 5.48
N LEU A 73 0.44 12.65 4.51
CA LEU A 73 1.55 11.69 4.50
C LEU A 73 2.46 11.84 5.73
N ASN A 74 2.83 13.09 6.08
CA ASN A 74 3.70 13.36 7.22
C ASN A 74 3.05 12.95 8.55
N GLU A 75 1.75 13.16 8.71
CA GLU A 75 0.97 12.68 9.86
C GLU A 75 1.06 11.15 9.95
N THR A 76 0.78 10.43 8.86
CA THR A 76 0.89 8.97 8.83
C THR A 76 2.30 8.48 9.17
N VAL A 77 3.34 9.10 8.62
CA VAL A 77 4.73 8.71 8.90
C VAL A 77 5.10 8.99 10.36
N THR A 78 4.67 10.13 10.91
CA THR A 78 4.90 10.47 12.33
C THR A 78 4.22 9.47 13.25
N ASP A 79 2.99 9.08 12.94
CA ASP A 79 2.23 8.09 13.69
C ASP A 79 2.84 6.68 13.64
N LEU A 80 3.57 6.35 12.56
CA LEU A 80 4.32 5.09 12.45
C LEU A 80 5.63 5.18 13.23
N VAL A 81 6.40 6.26 13.08
CA VAL A 81 7.70 6.42 13.77
C VAL A 81 7.55 6.49 15.30
N THR A 82 6.41 6.97 15.79
CA THR A 82 6.14 7.04 17.24
C THR A 82 5.61 5.74 17.83
N ASP A 83 5.29 4.75 16.99
CA ASP A 83 4.83 3.44 17.42
C ASP A 83 6.02 2.63 17.99
N PRO A 84 5.93 2.12 19.23
CA PRO A 84 7.04 1.38 19.86
C PRO A 84 7.39 0.07 19.13
N ALA A 85 6.48 -0.46 18.31
CA ALA A 85 6.73 -1.65 17.51
C ALA A 85 7.48 -1.34 16.19
N VAL A 86 7.77 -0.07 15.92
CA VAL A 86 8.49 0.39 14.71
C VAL A 86 9.92 0.79 15.08
N GLU A 87 10.91 0.15 14.44
CA GLU A 87 12.32 0.50 14.59
C GLU A 87 12.71 1.66 13.66
N SER A 88 12.26 1.61 12.40
CA SER A 88 12.48 2.69 11.43
C SER A 88 11.40 2.74 10.36
N VAL A 89 11.23 3.94 9.80
CA VAL A 89 10.34 4.22 8.68
C VAL A 89 11.11 4.99 7.62
N ASP A 90 11.22 4.42 6.43
CA ASP A 90 11.78 5.10 5.26
C ASP A 90 10.67 5.31 4.23
N THR A 91 10.47 6.56 3.81
CA THR A 91 9.38 6.91 2.88
C THR A 91 9.94 7.40 1.54
N SER A 92 9.48 6.78 0.45
CA SER A 92 9.77 7.19 -0.92
C SER A 92 8.51 7.72 -1.58
N VAL A 93 8.50 9.00 -1.90
CA VAL A 93 7.36 9.64 -2.61
C VAL A 93 7.52 9.44 -4.11
N ALA A 94 6.47 8.97 -4.77
CA ALA A 94 6.45 8.80 -6.21
C ALA A 94 6.48 10.17 -6.91
N MET A 95 7.50 10.41 -7.73
CA MET A 95 7.59 11.63 -8.55
C MET A 95 6.73 11.56 -9.81
N ALA A 96 6.55 10.35 -10.34
CA ALA A 96 5.73 10.06 -11.50
C ALA A 96 5.26 8.59 -11.44
N VAL A 97 4.00 8.35 -11.75
CA VAL A 97 3.41 7.01 -11.83
C VAL A 97 3.31 6.62 -13.30
N HIS A 98 4.14 5.66 -13.72
CA HIS A 98 4.13 5.18 -15.10
C HIS A 98 3.11 4.06 -15.33
N ARG A 99 2.84 3.25 -14.30
CA ARG A 99 1.89 2.14 -14.31
C ARG A 99 1.47 1.86 -12.88
N GLU A 100 0.17 1.65 -12.65
CA GLU A 100 -0.36 1.25 -11.35
C GLU A 100 -1.57 0.34 -11.56
N PHE A 101 -1.64 -0.74 -10.79
CA PHE A 101 -2.77 -1.69 -10.74
C PHE A 101 -3.21 -2.26 -12.11
N GLU A 102 -2.27 -2.47 -13.04
CA GLU A 102 -2.55 -3.08 -14.34
C GLU A 102 -2.24 -4.58 -14.32
N PRO A 103 -3.23 -5.45 -14.61
CA PRO A 103 -2.98 -6.88 -14.73
C PRO A 103 -2.04 -7.15 -15.91
N PHE A 104 -1.21 -8.18 -15.79
CA PHE A 104 -0.40 -8.66 -16.90
C PHE A 104 -1.26 -9.51 -17.85
N GLU A 105 -0.87 -9.58 -19.13
CA GLU A 105 -1.52 -10.45 -20.10
C GLU A 105 -1.10 -11.90 -19.86
N LEU A 106 -2.08 -12.82 -19.86
CA LEU A 106 -1.81 -14.26 -19.79
C LEU A 106 -1.61 -14.79 -21.21
N ASP A 107 -0.50 -15.49 -21.44
CA ASP A 107 -0.29 -16.24 -22.68
C ASP A 107 -1.40 -17.30 -22.83
N ALA A 108 -1.92 -17.44 -24.05
CA ALA A 108 -3.07 -18.29 -24.38
C ALA A 108 -2.73 -19.79 -24.46
#